data_AF-A0A2R7SW53-F1
#
_entry.id   AF-A0A2R7SW53-F1
#
_cell.length_a   1.000
_cell.length_b   1.000
_cell.length_c   1.000
_cell.angle_alpha   90.00
_cell.angle_beta   90.00
_cell.angle_gamma   90.00
#
_symmetry.space_group_name_H-M   'P 1'
#
loop_
_entity.id
_entity.type
_entity.pdbx_description
1 polymer ?
#
loop_
_entity_poly.entity_id
_entity_poly.type
_entity_poly.pdbx_seq_one_letter_code
_entity_poly.pdbx_strand_id
1 'polypeptide(L)'
;MTPTIASSKIGGPRMTTFAVSKVRLDDSGRITAVLWGQVDTAQNRWATPEVVAPVAAAVDALHAGCRVFALFPSTYGHVPDREFVVADYDGGRKTLVLDGPATHEREVHDMDRLDVPAP
;
A
#
# COMPACT_ATOMS: atom_id res chain seq x y z
N MET A 1 37.07 -34.06 -8.43
CA MET A 1 37.10 -32.67 -7.90
C MET A 1 35.99 -31.90 -8.58
N THR A 2 34.90 -31.65 -7.87
CA THR A 2 33.70 -30.97 -8.38
C THR A 2 33.77 -29.51 -7.95
N PRO A 3 33.57 -28.53 -8.84
CA PRO A 3 33.50 -27.13 -8.40
C PRO A 3 32.18 -26.89 -7.66
N THR A 4 32.29 -26.43 -6.41
CA THR A 4 31.18 -25.91 -5.61
C THR A 4 30.67 -24.62 -6.24
N ILE A 5 29.42 -24.63 -6.72
CA ILE A 5 28.73 -23.41 -7.14
C ILE A 5 28.32 -22.64 -5.88
N ALA A 6 29.12 -21.64 -5.51
CA ALA A 6 28.69 -20.58 -4.62
C ALA A 6 27.82 -19.59 -5.41
N SER A 7 26.53 -19.91 -5.54
CA SER A 7 25.53 -18.95 -6.05
C SER A 7 24.68 -18.46 -4.89
N SER A 8 25.06 -17.32 -4.33
CA SER A 8 24.14 -16.42 -3.62
C SER A 8 24.69 -14.99 -3.65
N LYS A 9 24.84 -14.47 -4.87
CA LYS A 9 24.60 -13.04 -5.16
C LYS A 9 23.12 -13.05 -5.56
N ILE A 10 22.17 -12.29 -4.99
CA ILE A 10 22.11 -10.85 -4.84
C ILE A 10 20.94 -10.60 -3.87
N GLY A 11 21.20 -10.14 -2.65
CA GLY A 11 20.18 -9.49 -1.83
C GLY A 11 20.14 -8.01 -2.18
N GLY A 12 19.75 -7.66 -3.42
CA GLY A 12 19.25 -6.30 -3.65
C GLY A 12 18.09 -6.05 -2.68
N PRO A 13 17.78 -4.79 -2.29
CA PRO A 13 16.66 -4.54 -1.41
C PRO A 13 15.46 -5.27 -1.99
N ARG A 14 14.95 -6.28 -1.26
CA ARG A 14 13.73 -6.97 -1.67
C ARG A 14 12.69 -5.87 -1.63
N MET A 15 12.31 -5.34 -2.78
CA MET A 15 11.29 -4.30 -2.87
C MET A 15 10.00 -4.92 -2.37
N THR A 16 9.75 -4.78 -1.08
CA THR A 16 8.58 -5.34 -0.43
C THR A 16 7.38 -4.59 -0.94
N THR A 17 6.38 -5.35 -1.38
CA THR A 17 5.13 -4.79 -1.86
C THR A 17 4.12 -4.90 -0.74
N PHE A 18 3.51 -3.78 -0.39
CA PHE A 18 2.37 -3.70 0.50
C PHE A 18 1.12 -3.40 -0.31
N ALA A 19 -0.01 -3.89 0.17
CA ALA A 19 -1.32 -3.54 -0.35
C ALA A 19 -2.16 -2.97 0.79
N VAL A 20 -2.90 -1.91 0.48
CA VAL A 20 -3.84 -1.23 1.36
C VAL A 20 -5.24 -1.56 0.89
N SER A 21 -6.02 -2.22 1.73
CA SER A 21 -7.42 -2.57 1.44
C SER A 21 -8.41 -1.55 1.97
N LYS A 22 -8.08 -0.91 3.10
CA LYS A 22 -8.95 0.09 3.74
C LYS A 22 -8.16 1.30 4.19
N VAL A 23 -8.84 2.44 4.21
CA VAL A 23 -8.28 3.70 4.70
C VAL A 23 -9.19 4.34 5.75
N ARG A 24 -8.57 5.04 6.70
CA ARG A 24 -9.24 6.00 7.58
C ARG A 24 -8.92 7.39 7.07
N LEU A 25 -9.95 8.20 6.86
CA LEU A 25 -9.77 9.62 6.49
C LEU A 25 -10.09 10.54 7.67
N ASP A 26 -9.45 11.69 7.72
CA ASP A 26 -9.87 12.81 8.57
C ASP A 26 -11.03 13.61 7.95
N ASP A 27 -11.51 14.63 8.67
CA ASP A 27 -12.58 15.53 8.23
C ASP A 27 -12.23 16.31 6.95
N SER A 28 -10.95 16.38 6.58
CA SER A 28 -10.47 17.01 5.34
C SER A 28 -10.29 16.02 4.19
N GLY A 29 -10.65 14.74 4.37
CA GLY A 29 -10.49 13.69 3.36
C GLY A 29 -9.07 13.11 3.26
N ARG A 30 -8.20 13.34 4.24
CA ARG A 30 -6.79 12.88 4.21
C ARG A 30 -6.63 11.56 4.93
N ILE A 31 -5.77 10.68 4.41
CA ILE A 31 -5.49 9.38 5.04
C ILE A 31 -4.74 9.58 6.35
N THR A 32 -5.30 9.05 7.45
CA THR A 32 -4.67 9.06 8.78
C THR A 32 -4.23 7.67 9.24
N ALA A 33 -4.92 6.62 8.78
CA ALA A 33 -4.55 5.23 9.00
C ALA A 33 -4.94 4.36 7.79
N VAL A 34 -4.26 3.22 7.67
CA VAL A 34 -4.46 2.24 6.59
C VAL A 34 -4.60 0.84 7.18
N LEU A 35 -5.47 0.02 6.60
CA LEU A 35 -5.43 -1.43 6.74
C LEU A 35 -4.55 -1.95 5.60
N TRP A 36 -3.39 -2.51 5.94
CA TRP A 36 -2.42 -2.93 4.95
C TRP A 36 -1.69 -4.20 5.36
N GLY A 37 -1.08 -4.86 4.39
CA GLY A 37 -0.28 -6.06 4.60
C GLY A 37 0.71 -6.24 3.46
N GLN A 38 1.78 -7.01 3.70
CA GLN A 38 2.70 -7.39 2.64
C GLN A 38 1.99 -8.36 1.69
N VAL A 39 2.17 -8.17 0.38
CA VAL A 39 1.66 -9.08 -0.65
C VAL A 39 2.80 -9.79 -1.36
N ASP A 40 2.57 -11.06 -1.66
CA ASP A 40 3.34 -11.82 -2.62
C ASP A 40 2.72 -11.61 -3.99
N THR A 41 3.35 -10.75 -4.79
CA THR A 41 2.88 -10.42 -6.15
C THR A 41 3.05 -11.58 -7.13
N ALA A 42 3.92 -12.55 -6.85
CA ALA A 42 4.07 -13.73 -7.70
C ALA A 42 2.92 -14.72 -7.49
N GLN A 43 2.38 -14.77 -6.27
CA GLN A 43 1.30 -15.68 -5.89
C GLN A 43 -0.06 -14.98 -5.76
N ASN A 44 -0.10 -13.66 -6.02
CA ASN A 44 -1.27 -12.81 -5.87
C ASN A 44 -2.02 -13.02 -4.54
N ARG A 45 -1.26 -13.09 -3.44
CA ARG A 45 -1.80 -13.36 -2.10
C ARG A 45 -1.13 -12.50 -1.04
N TRP A 46 -1.79 -12.34 0.09
CA TRP A 46 -1.20 -11.75 1.28
C TRP A 46 -0.04 -12.62 1.79
N ALA A 47 1.15 -12.04 1.89
CA ALA A 47 2.31 -12.64 2.51
C ALA A 47 2.27 -12.49 4.04
N THR A 48 1.65 -11.41 4.53
CA THR A 48 1.35 -11.19 5.95
C THR A 48 -0.13 -10.88 6.13
N PRO A 49 -0.72 -11.19 7.30
CA PRO A 49 -2.04 -10.69 7.64
C PRO A 49 -2.11 -9.16 7.54
N GLU A 50 -3.29 -8.66 7.23
CA GLU A 50 -3.54 -7.22 7.22
C GLU A 50 -3.52 -6.68 8.66
N VAL A 51 -2.93 -5.51 8.84
CA VAL A 51 -2.84 -4.81 10.10
C VAL A 51 -3.24 -3.36 9.94
N VAL A 52 -3.84 -2.77 10.97
CA VAL A 52 -4.11 -1.34 10.99
C VAL A 52 -2.82 -0.62 11.38
N ALA A 53 -2.37 0.32 10.55
CA ALA A 53 -1.18 1.13 10.80
C ALA A 53 -1.45 2.62 10.56
N PRO A 54 -0.73 3.53 11.26
CA PRO A 54 -0.79 4.94 10.95
C PRO A 54 -0.23 5.21 9.55
N VAL A 55 -0.72 6.26 8.89
CA VAL A 55 -0.27 6.66 7.53
C VAL A 55 1.26 6.85 7.45
N ALA A 56 1.88 7.28 8.56
CA ALA A 56 3.34 7.44 8.66
C ALA A 56 4.10 6.14 8.34
N ALA A 57 3.59 4.97 8.74
CA ALA A 57 4.27 3.69 8.47
C ALA A 57 4.30 3.38 6.97
N ALA A 58 3.24 3.72 6.24
CA ALA A 58 3.20 3.56 4.79
C ALA A 58 4.06 4.59 4.07
N VAL A 59 4.14 5.82 4.57
CA VAL A 59 5.08 6.85 4.09
C VAL A 59 6.54 6.40 4.27
N ASP A 60 6.87 5.83 5.43
CA ASP A 60 8.21 5.29 5.70
C ASP A 60 8.55 4.12 4.78
N ALA A 61 7.58 3.25 4.49
CA ALA A 61 7.76 2.15 3.53
C ALA A 61 8.06 2.69 2.11
N LEU A 62 7.32 3.68 1.64
CA LEU A 62 7.58 4.32 0.34
C LEU A 62 8.96 4.99 0.30
N HIS A 63 9.37 5.69 1.36
CA HIS A 63 10.72 6.26 1.44
C HIS A 63 11.83 5.20 1.50
N ALA A 64 11.55 4.03 2.07
CA ALA A 64 12.45 2.89 2.09
C ALA A 64 12.55 2.17 0.72
N GLY A 65 11.81 2.62 -0.30
CA GLY A 65 11.76 2.01 -1.63
C GLY A 65 10.83 0.79 -1.71
N CYS A 66 9.94 0.62 -0.74
CA CYS A 66 8.82 -0.33 -0.84
C CYS A 66 7.76 0.23 -1.80
N ARG A 67 6.94 -0.65 -2.34
CA ARG A 67 5.79 -0.28 -3.16
C ARG A 67 4.53 -0.46 -2.34
N VAL A 68 3.59 0.47 -2.43
CA VAL A 68 2.33 0.41 -1.68
C VAL A 68 1.17 0.56 -2.67
N PHE A 69 0.31 -0.44 -2.79
CA PHE A 69 -0.80 -0.45 -3.75
C PHE A 69 -2.16 -0.26 -3.06
N ALA A 70 -3.08 0.43 -3.72
CA ALA A 70 -4.49 0.45 -3.37
C ALA A 70 -5.21 -0.77 -3.93
N LEU A 71 -5.93 -1.48 -3.06
CA LEU A 71 -6.91 -2.47 -3.43
C LEU A 71 -8.29 -1.84 -3.31
N PHE A 72 -8.95 -1.68 -4.45
CA PHE A 72 -10.34 -1.23 -4.48
C PHE A 72 -11.28 -2.42 -4.25
N PRO A 73 -12.44 -2.21 -3.61
CA PRO A 73 -13.49 -3.21 -3.58
C PRO A 73 -13.99 -3.42 -5.02
N SER A 74 -13.81 -4.63 -5.56
CA SER A 74 -14.34 -5.02 -6.86
C SER A 74 -15.23 -6.24 -6.69
N THR A 75 -16.34 -6.30 -7.43
CA THR A 75 -17.35 -7.38 -7.38
C THR A 75 -16.76 -8.76 -7.67
N TYR A 76 -15.54 -8.87 -8.19
CA TYR A 76 -14.87 -10.13 -8.57
C TYR A 76 -13.48 -10.32 -7.96
N GLY A 77 -13.18 -9.64 -6.85
CA GLY A 77 -11.90 -9.76 -6.14
C GLY A 77 -10.97 -8.57 -6.34
N HIS A 78 -10.12 -8.31 -5.36
CA HIS A 78 -9.26 -7.12 -5.32
C HIS A 78 -8.20 -7.17 -6.43
N VAL A 79 -8.28 -6.26 -7.40
CA VAL A 79 -7.22 -6.07 -8.40
C VAL A 79 -6.31 -4.95 -7.89
N PRO A 80 -4.97 -5.15 -7.85
CA PRO A 80 -4.04 -4.06 -7.59
C PRO A 80 -4.15 -3.06 -8.75
N ASP A 81 -4.73 -1.91 -8.47
CA ASP A 81 -5.14 -0.97 -9.51
C ASP A 81 -4.17 0.21 -9.60
N ARG A 82 -3.83 0.82 -8.46
CA ARG A 82 -2.98 2.02 -8.39
C ARG A 82 -1.97 1.96 -7.27
N GLU A 83 -0.78 2.49 -7.52
CA GLU A 83 0.25 2.68 -6.50
C GLU A 83 -0.04 3.96 -5.71
N PHE A 84 0.28 3.96 -4.43
CA PHE A 84 0.28 5.15 -3.60
C PHE A 84 1.61 5.88 -3.73
N VAL A 85 1.54 7.20 -3.80
CA VAL A 85 2.70 8.10 -3.71
C VAL A 85 2.55 9.00 -2.50
N VAL A 86 3.68 9.51 -2.01
CA VAL A 86 3.70 10.46 -0.89
C VAL A 86 3.33 11.84 -1.42
N ALA A 87 2.27 12.42 -0.88
CA ALA A 87 1.96 13.84 -1.05
C ALA A 87 2.51 14.62 0.16
N ASP A 88 3.30 15.64 -0.13
CA ASP A 88 3.74 16.62 0.85
C ASP A 88 2.76 17.81 0.82
N TYR A 89 2.08 18.06 1.93
CA TYR A 89 1.23 19.23 2.10
C TYR A 89 2.01 20.29 2.86
N ASP A 90 1.73 21.56 2.54
CA ASP A 90 2.29 22.71 3.24
C ASP A 90 2.27 22.51 4.77
N GLY A 91 3.42 22.75 5.41
CA GLY A 91 3.64 22.49 6.83
C GLY A 91 4.34 21.17 7.16
N GLY A 92 4.89 20.46 6.16
CA GLY A 92 5.72 19.26 6.36
C GLY A 92 4.92 18.01 6.76
N ARG A 93 3.60 18.02 6.55
CA ARG A 93 2.72 16.90 6.84
C ARG A 93 2.57 16.04 5.59
N LYS A 94 3.09 14.82 5.66
CA LYS A 94 3.04 13.84 4.57
C LYS A 94 1.84 12.90 4.72
N THR A 95 1.16 12.61 3.62
CA THR A 95 0.10 11.59 3.53
C THR A 95 0.27 10.80 2.22
N LEU A 96 -0.53 9.76 2.04
CA LEU A 96 -0.63 9.01 0.80
C LEU A 96 -1.69 9.62 -0.12
N VAL A 97 -1.42 9.61 -1.42
CA VAL A 97 -2.38 9.84 -2.50
C VAL A 97 -2.16 8.80 -3.59
N LEU A 98 -3.16 8.55 -4.43
CA LEU A 98 -3.01 7.62 -5.55
C LEU A 98 -2.18 8.25 -6.67
N ASP A 99 -1.28 7.47 -7.26
CA ASP A 99 -0.50 7.90 -8.41
C ASP A 99 -1.38 8.06 -9.67
N GLY A 100 -1.04 9.06 -10.49
CA GLY A 100 -1.76 9.40 -11.72
C GLY A 100 -2.90 10.42 -11.56
N PRO A 101 -3.54 10.83 -12.68
CA PRO A 101 -4.61 11.83 -12.65
C PRO A 101 -5.83 11.34 -11.86
N ALA A 102 -6.46 12.27 -11.13
CA ALA A 102 -7.73 12.03 -10.47
C ALA A 102 -8.78 11.70 -11.55
N THR A 103 -9.19 10.44 -11.61
CA THR A 103 -10.31 10.00 -12.45
C THR A 103 -11.48 9.74 -11.52
N HIS A 104 -12.66 10.26 -11.86
CA HIS A 104 -13.90 10.32 -11.07
C HIS A 104 -14.42 9.01 -10.41
N GLU A 105 -13.75 7.88 -10.59
CA GLU A 105 -14.14 6.55 -10.10
C GLU A 105 -13.02 5.84 -9.32
N ARG A 106 -11.89 6.53 -9.08
CA ARG A 106 -10.66 5.97 -8.50
C ARG A 106 -9.97 6.99 -7.61
N GLU A 107 -10.74 7.60 -6.72
CA GLU A 107 -10.21 8.45 -5.67
C GLU A 107 -10.02 7.66 -4.37
N VAL A 108 -9.18 8.16 -3.46
CA VAL A 108 -9.02 7.57 -2.12
C VAL A 108 -10.37 7.43 -1.40
N HIS A 109 -11.34 8.26 -1.78
CA HIS A 109 -12.69 8.21 -1.23
C HIS A 109 -13.48 6.94 -1.60
N ASP A 110 -13.14 6.30 -2.73
CA ASP A 110 -13.79 5.08 -3.24
C ASP A 110 -13.24 3.80 -2.59
N MET A 111 -12.20 3.90 -1.76
CA MET A 111 -11.69 2.78 -0.98
C MET A 111 -12.57 2.47 0.25
N ASP A 112 -12.59 1.21 0.66
CA ASP A 112 -13.28 0.79 1.88
C ASP A 112 -12.76 1.56 3.10
N ARG A 113 -13.68 1.92 4.01
CA ARG A 113 -13.34 2.67 5.23
C ARG A 113 -13.04 1.76 6.40
N LEU A 114 -12.02 2.12 7.17
CA LEU A 114 -11.71 1.48 8.45
C LEU A 114 -12.85 1.66 9.48
N ASP A 115 -13.58 2.78 9.40
CA ASP A 115 -14.57 3.19 10.40
C ASP A 115 -16.01 2.92 9.96
N VAL A 116 -16.26 2.00 9.03
CA VAL A 116 -17.63 1.48 8.88
C VAL A 116 -17.93 0.74 10.18
N PRO A 117 -18.87 1.20 11.04
CA PRO A 117 -19.29 0.40 12.17
C PRO A 117 -19.76 -0.95 11.62
N ALA A 118 -19.29 -2.04 12.21
CA ALA A 118 -19.84 -3.36 11.92
C ALA A 118 -21.38 -3.29 12.08
N PRO A 119 -22.15 -3.92 11.17
CA PRO A 119 -23.61 -3.89 11.23
C PRO A 119 -24.15 -4.44 12.55
#